data_AF-A0A5S4EZ02-F1
#
_entry.id   AF-A0A5S4EZ02-F1
#
_cell.length_a   1.000
_cell.length_b   1.000
_cell.length_c   1.000
_cell.angle_alpha   90.00
_cell.angle_beta   90.00
_cell.angle_gamma   90.00
#
_symmetry.space_group_name_H-M   'P 1'
#
loop_
_entity.id
_entity.type
_entity.pdbx_description
1 polymer ?
#
loop_
_entity_poly.entity_id
_entity_poly.type
_entity_poly.pdbx_seq_one_letter_code
_entity_poly.pdbx_strand_id
1 'polypeptide(L)'
;MTRSVLYYGVNLGDPRRWQFREVDARGLPALSWLRDGAEITPEDDVDDDSFIDQALAHLVRRTEPSGPVRPAHTFVRERYGVEFGTYAAAGDLAVFLATYVLRHDWDADPVVLEADWMTRAPQAGQWDALLDTALAVLEMTPTQAAPKWMMCTRVGD
;
A
#
# COMPACT_ATOMS: atom_id res chain seq x y z
N MET A 1 19.73 1.24 -13.05
CA MET A 1 18.79 0.16 -13.46
C MET A 1 17.38 0.66 -13.20
N THR A 2 16.69 1.04 -14.26
CA THR A 2 15.35 1.65 -14.20
C THR A 2 14.33 0.52 -14.03
N ARG A 3 13.58 0.53 -12.93
CA ARG A 3 12.50 -0.44 -12.69
C ARG A 3 11.16 0.26 -12.88
N SER A 4 10.32 -0.32 -13.73
CA SER A 4 8.90 0.04 -13.83
C SER A 4 8.10 -0.86 -12.91
N VAL A 5 7.17 -0.26 -12.18
CA VAL A 5 6.19 -1.00 -11.38
C VAL A 5 4.80 -0.53 -11.77
N LEU A 6 3.89 -1.47 -11.97
CA LEU A 6 2.48 -1.20 -12.17
C LEU A 6 1.69 -1.78 -11.01
N TYR A 7 1.01 -0.92 -10.27
CA TYR A 7 0.15 -1.27 -9.15
C TYR A 7 -1.32 -1.27 -9.58
N TYR A 8 -2.10 -2.23 -9.10
CA TYR A 8 -3.55 -2.07 -8.95
C TYR A 8 -3.88 -1.95 -7.46
N GLY A 9 -4.39 -0.79 -7.06
CA GLY A 9 -4.57 -0.50 -5.64
C GLY A 9 -5.04 0.92 -5.35
N VAL A 10 -4.80 1.34 -4.10
CA VAL A 10 -5.06 2.69 -3.61
C VAL A 10 -3.74 3.39 -3.24
N ASN A 11 -3.67 4.69 -3.54
CA ASN A 11 -2.62 5.55 -3.02
C ASN A 11 -2.98 5.94 -1.58
N LEU A 12 -2.11 5.62 -0.63
CA LEU A 12 -2.25 6.00 0.77
C LEU A 12 -1.61 7.36 1.06
N GLY A 13 -0.80 7.90 0.15
CA GLY A 13 -0.09 9.15 0.33
C GLY A 13 1.33 8.94 0.85
N ASP A 14 1.84 9.89 1.61
CA ASP A 14 3.21 9.88 2.14
C ASP A 14 3.29 10.66 3.47
N PRO A 15 4.44 10.65 4.19
CA PRO A 15 4.59 11.34 5.46
C PRO A 15 4.27 12.84 5.45
N ARG A 16 4.35 13.52 4.29
CA ARG A 16 3.99 14.93 4.10
C ARG A 16 2.51 15.11 3.74
N ARG A 17 1.88 14.10 3.13
CA ARG A 17 0.50 14.17 2.65
C ARG A 17 -0.17 12.81 2.55
N TRP A 18 -0.79 12.38 3.63
CA TRP A 18 -1.64 11.18 3.63
C TRP A 18 -2.92 11.37 2.81
N GLN A 19 -3.38 10.31 2.16
CA GLN A 19 -4.51 10.27 1.23
C GLN A 19 -5.65 9.37 1.73
N PHE A 20 -5.88 9.34 3.04
CA PHE A 20 -7.04 8.73 3.69
C PHE A 20 -7.69 9.71 4.68
N ARG A 21 -8.90 9.40 5.14
CA ARG A 21 -9.72 10.35 5.93
C ARG A 21 -9.34 10.43 7.40
N GLU A 22 -8.75 9.37 7.93
CA GLU A 22 -8.37 9.21 9.33
C GLU A 22 -7.05 9.93 9.62
N VAL A 23 -7.02 11.22 9.31
CA VAL A 23 -5.94 12.15 9.65
C VAL A 23 -6.44 13.20 10.63
N ASP A 24 -5.57 13.65 11.53
CA ASP A 24 -5.88 14.69 12.50
C ASP A 24 -5.89 16.10 11.87
N ALA A 25 -6.14 17.13 12.68
CA ALA A 25 -6.16 18.52 12.22
C ALA A 25 -4.80 19.02 11.68
N ARG A 26 -3.70 18.31 11.95
CA ARG A 26 -2.35 18.60 11.45
C ARG A 26 -2.03 17.79 10.18
N GLY A 27 -2.90 16.88 9.77
CA GLY A 27 -2.69 16.00 8.63
C GLY A 27 -1.88 14.74 8.95
N LEU A 28 -1.67 14.42 10.24
CA LEU A 28 -0.99 13.20 10.67
C LEU A 28 -1.99 12.04 10.79
N PRO A 29 -1.57 10.78 10.58
CA PRO A 29 -2.47 9.63 10.72
C PRO A 29 -3.04 9.52 12.14
N ALA A 30 -4.35 9.33 12.25
CA ALA A 30 -5.09 9.18 13.49
C ALA A 30 -5.71 7.77 13.58
N LEU A 31 -4.85 6.75 13.56
CA LEU A 31 -5.24 5.33 13.49
C LEU A 31 -5.02 4.66 14.85
N SER A 32 -5.99 3.87 15.33
CA SER A 32 -5.99 3.36 16.71
C SER A 32 -4.86 2.38 17.04
N TRP A 33 -4.26 1.78 16.02
CA TRP A 33 -3.21 0.77 16.15
C TRP A 33 -1.82 1.34 15.88
N LEU A 34 -1.73 2.50 15.24
CA LEU A 34 -0.45 3.13 14.92
C LEU A 34 0.13 3.68 16.23
N ARG A 35 1.39 3.38 16.50
CA ARG A 35 2.05 3.62 17.80
C ARG A 35 1.27 3.07 18.99
N ASP A 36 0.64 1.92 18.81
CA ASP A 36 -0.23 1.30 19.82
C ASP A 36 -1.32 2.26 20.35
N GLY A 37 -1.81 3.15 19.47
CA GLY A 37 -2.87 4.12 19.75
C GLY A 37 -2.41 5.38 20.48
N ALA A 38 -1.10 5.56 20.68
CA ALA A 38 -0.56 6.81 21.19
C ALA A 38 -0.75 7.95 20.17
N GLU A 39 -0.87 9.19 20.67
CA GLU A 39 -0.92 10.37 19.80
C GLU A 39 0.38 10.49 18.98
N ILE A 40 0.22 10.80 17.69
CA ILE A 40 1.32 11.12 16.79
C ILE A 40 1.49 12.64 16.73
N THR A 41 2.70 13.09 16.95
CA THR A 41 3.15 14.47 16.92
C THR A 41 4.05 14.72 15.71
N PRO A 42 4.21 15.97 15.24
CA PRO A 42 5.12 16.28 14.14
C PRO A 42 6.59 15.91 14.41
N GLU A 43 6.98 15.80 15.67
CA GLU A 43 8.31 15.35 16.09
C GLU A 43 8.49 13.83 15.96
N ASP A 44 7.39 13.09 15.79
CA ASP A 44 7.43 11.65 15.57
C ASP A 44 7.77 11.37 14.11
N ASP A 45 8.92 10.72 13.90
CA ASP A 45 9.39 10.29 12.59
C ASP A 45 8.53 9.12 12.09
N VAL A 46 7.38 9.44 11.52
CA VAL A 46 6.50 8.48 10.84
C VAL A 46 6.89 8.45 9.37
N ASP A 47 8.04 7.83 9.09
CA ASP A 47 8.43 7.49 7.73
C ASP A 47 7.55 6.36 7.17
N ASP A 48 7.69 6.12 5.87
CA ASP A 48 6.93 5.09 5.17
C ASP A 48 7.26 3.68 5.65
N ASP A 49 8.54 3.38 5.92
CA ASP A 49 8.96 2.07 6.42
C ASP A 49 8.33 1.79 7.81
N SER A 50 8.39 2.75 8.73
CA SER A 50 7.79 2.68 10.06
C SER A 50 6.27 2.54 10.01
N PHE A 51 5.60 3.26 9.11
CA PHE A 51 4.17 3.13 8.91
C PHE A 51 3.80 1.74 8.35
N ILE A 52 4.51 1.27 7.32
CA ILE A 52 4.27 -0.02 6.67
C ILE A 52 4.48 -1.16 7.66
N ASP A 53 5.57 -1.14 8.42
CA ASP A 53 5.87 -2.17 9.41
C ASP A 53 4.77 -2.29 10.47
N GLN A 54 4.28 -1.15 10.96
CA GLN A 54 3.19 -1.14 11.94
C GLN A 54 1.85 -1.58 11.33
N ALA A 55 1.57 -1.21 10.08
CA ALA A 55 0.37 -1.64 9.36
C ALA A 55 0.38 -3.16 9.12
N LEU A 56 1.52 -3.71 8.72
CA LEU A 56 1.71 -5.16 8.58
C LEU A 56 1.55 -5.88 9.92
N ALA A 57 2.18 -5.36 10.98
CA ALA A 57 2.03 -5.93 12.32
C ALA A 57 0.58 -5.92 12.79
N HIS A 58 -0.18 -4.85 12.50
CA HIS A 58 -1.61 -4.78 12.81
C HIS A 58 -2.44 -5.82 12.04
N LEU A 59 -2.25 -5.92 10.72
CA LEU A 59 -2.93 -6.92 9.88
C LEU A 59 -2.66 -8.35 10.35
N VAL A 60 -1.42 -8.63 10.75
CA VAL A 60 -1.04 -9.93 11.30
C VAL A 60 -1.70 -10.17 12.65
N ARG A 61 -1.57 -9.25 13.61
CA ARG A 61 -2.14 -9.39 14.98
C ARG A 61 -3.65 -9.66 14.96
N ARG A 62 -4.36 -9.14 13.96
CA ARG A 62 -5.81 -9.34 13.79
C ARG A 62 -6.21 -10.75 13.39
N THR A 63 -5.32 -11.53 12.78
CA THR A 63 -5.57 -12.92 12.39
C THR A 63 -4.79 -13.92 13.26
N GLU A 64 -3.55 -13.58 13.63
CA GLU A 64 -2.63 -14.45 14.35
C GLU A 64 -1.99 -13.68 15.52
N PRO A 65 -2.67 -13.58 16.69
CA PRO A 65 -2.19 -12.82 17.84
C PRO A 65 -0.86 -13.33 18.40
N SER A 66 -0.54 -14.61 18.18
CA SER A 66 0.71 -15.24 18.58
C SER A 66 1.89 -14.92 17.65
N GLY A 67 1.65 -14.15 16.58
CA GLY A 67 2.65 -13.77 15.58
C GLY A 67 2.76 -14.78 14.43
N PRO A 68 3.21 -14.35 13.24
CA PRO A 68 3.23 -15.20 12.07
C PRO A 68 4.48 -16.09 12.11
N VAL A 69 4.32 -17.36 11.73
CA VAL A 69 5.47 -18.29 11.56
C VAL A 69 6.36 -17.89 10.37
N ARG A 70 5.87 -16.99 9.49
CA ARG A 70 6.49 -16.57 8.23
C ARG A 70 6.63 -15.04 8.16
N PRO A 71 7.42 -14.47 7.22
CA PRO A 71 7.55 -13.01 7.08
C PRO A 71 6.20 -12.31 6.91
N ALA A 72 6.02 -11.16 7.57
CA ALA A 72 4.74 -10.45 7.64
C ALA A 72 4.16 -10.11 6.26
N HIS A 73 4.99 -9.62 5.33
CA HIS A 73 4.56 -9.35 3.95
C HIS A 73 4.00 -10.59 3.25
N THR A 74 4.67 -11.74 3.39
CA THR A 74 4.20 -13.02 2.81
C THR A 74 2.86 -13.42 3.40
N PHE A 75 2.74 -13.35 4.73
CA PHE A 75 1.49 -13.64 5.42
C PHE A 75 0.35 -12.73 4.96
N VAL A 76 0.58 -11.41 4.95
CA VAL A 76 -0.45 -10.43 4.58
C VAL A 76 -0.90 -10.63 3.14
N ARG A 77 0.04 -10.90 2.22
CA ARG A 77 -0.29 -11.21 0.82
C ARG A 77 -1.13 -12.46 0.69
N GLU A 78 -0.80 -13.53 1.41
CA GLU A 78 -1.59 -14.78 1.36
C GLU A 78 -2.96 -14.64 2.03
N ARG A 79 -3.04 -13.89 3.14
CA ARG A 79 -4.24 -13.79 3.97
C ARG A 79 -5.24 -12.78 3.47
N TYR A 80 -4.75 -11.62 3.03
CA TYR A 80 -5.54 -10.46 2.63
C TYR A 80 -5.43 -10.17 1.14
N GLY A 81 -4.51 -10.82 0.42
CA GLY A 81 -4.32 -10.57 -1.02
C GLY A 81 -3.71 -9.21 -1.34
N VAL A 82 -3.04 -8.57 -0.36
CA VAL A 82 -2.48 -7.22 -0.52
C VAL A 82 -1.00 -7.15 -0.19
N GLU A 83 -0.34 -6.12 -0.71
CA GLU A 83 1.06 -5.80 -0.53
C GLU A 83 1.22 -4.27 -0.45
N PHE A 84 2.12 -3.79 0.41
CA PHE A 84 2.52 -2.39 0.41
C PHE A 84 3.59 -2.15 -0.66
N GLY A 85 3.38 -1.09 -1.45
CA GLY A 85 4.36 -0.60 -2.41
C GLY A 85 4.84 0.78 -2.01
N THR A 86 6.15 1.01 -2.03
CA THR A 86 6.73 2.35 -1.91
C THR A 86 7.32 2.75 -3.24
N TYR A 87 7.17 4.04 -3.57
CA TYR A 87 7.72 4.58 -4.79
C TYR A 87 8.14 6.03 -4.61
N ALA A 88 9.38 6.34 -5.01
CA ALA A 88 9.92 7.69 -4.97
C ALA A 88 10.19 8.20 -6.39
N ALA A 89 9.64 9.36 -6.74
CA ALA A 89 10.00 10.11 -7.94
C ALA A 89 10.33 11.55 -7.59
N ALA A 90 11.51 12.04 -7.99
CA ALA A 90 11.93 13.43 -7.85
C ALA A 90 11.75 14.04 -6.43
N GLY A 91 11.90 13.22 -5.38
CA GLY A 91 11.78 13.66 -3.98
C GLY A 91 10.38 13.56 -3.37
N ASP A 92 9.39 13.10 -4.15
CA ASP A 92 8.07 12.73 -3.67
C ASP A 92 7.98 11.21 -3.54
N LEU A 93 7.80 10.75 -2.31
CA LEU A 93 7.54 9.37 -1.95
C LEU A 93 6.02 9.15 -2.00
N ALA A 94 5.58 7.94 -2.32
CA ALA A 94 4.20 7.54 -2.23
C ALA A 94 4.10 6.09 -1.76
N VAL A 95 3.19 5.86 -0.83
CA VAL A 95 2.84 4.56 -0.27
C VAL A 95 1.54 4.09 -0.92
N PHE A 96 1.54 2.86 -1.40
CA PHE A 96 0.40 2.21 -2.03
C PHE A 96 0.02 0.95 -1.25
N LEU A 97 -1.29 0.70 -1.15
CA LEU A 97 -1.80 -0.62 -0.80
C LEU A 97 -2.35 -1.25 -2.08
N ALA A 98 -1.71 -2.32 -2.54
CA ALA A 98 -1.99 -2.93 -3.83
C ALA A 98 -2.33 -4.42 -3.67
N THR A 99 -3.22 -4.92 -4.52
CA THR A 99 -3.54 -6.35 -4.59
C THR A 99 -2.90 -7.03 -5.81
N TYR A 100 -2.47 -6.23 -6.78
CA TYR A 100 -1.65 -6.68 -7.89
C TYR A 100 -0.46 -5.75 -8.10
N VAL A 101 0.71 -6.34 -8.26
CA VAL A 101 1.97 -5.61 -8.52
C VAL A 101 2.73 -6.32 -9.63
N LEU A 102 2.89 -5.64 -10.76
CA LEU A 102 3.77 -6.08 -11.84
C LEU A 102 5.06 -5.28 -11.77
N ARG A 103 6.18 -5.97 -11.56
CA ARG A 103 7.52 -5.38 -11.55
C ARG A 103 8.23 -5.78 -12.83
N HIS A 104 8.79 -4.81 -13.52
CA HIS A 104 9.49 -5.03 -14.78
C HIS A 104 10.76 -4.19 -14.85
N ASP A 105 11.80 -4.81 -15.41
CA ASP A 105 13.08 -4.18 -15.65
C ASP A 105 13.15 -3.67 -17.08
N TRP A 106 13.64 -2.46 -17.28
CA TRP A 106 13.70 -1.83 -18.60
C TRP A 106 14.64 -2.54 -19.57
N ASP A 107 15.68 -3.20 -19.05
CA ASP A 107 16.66 -3.92 -19.86
C ASP A 107 16.17 -5.32 -20.29
N ALA A 108 14.96 -5.72 -19.88
CA ALA A 108 14.31 -6.98 -20.23
C ALA A 108 13.30 -6.82 -21.37
N ASP A 109 12.81 -7.94 -21.93
CA ASP A 109 11.78 -7.95 -22.98
C ASP A 109 10.49 -7.26 -22.51
N PRO A 110 9.89 -6.36 -23.31
CA PRO A 110 8.75 -5.57 -22.88
C PRO A 110 7.55 -6.44 -22.51
N VAL A 111 6.94 -6.15 -21.36
CA VAL A 111 5.66 -6.76 -20.97
C VAL A 111 4.51 -6.01 -21.64
N VAL A 112 3.80 -6.68 -22.55
CA VAL A 112 2.60 -6.13 -23.18
C VAL A 112 1.37 -6.50 -22.36
N LEU A 113 0.62 -5.49 -21.92
CA LEU A 113 -0.65 -5.66 -21.21
C LEU A 113 -1.80 -5.22 -22.10
N GLU A 114 -2.72 -6.15 -22.35
CA GLU A 114 -3.94 -5.86 -23.13
C GLU A 114 -4.93 -5.04 -22.30
N ALA A 115 -5.46 -3.96 -22.88
CA ALA A 115 -6.42 -3.08 -22.20
C ALA A 115 -7.67 -3.83 -21.70
N ASP A 116 -8.16 -4.80 -22.48
CA ASP A 116 -9.29 -5.66 -22.12
C ASP A 116 -8.98 -6.56 -20.92
N TRP A 117 -7.73 -6.99 -20.77
CA TRP A 117 -7.30 -7.73 -19.60
C TRP A 117 -7.25 -6.81 -18.38
N MET A 118 -6.64 -5.63 -18.51
CA MET A 118 -6.54 -4.66 -17.41
C MET A 118 -7.91 -4.23 -16.86
N THR A 119 -8.94 -4.24 -17.70
CA THR A 119 -10.31 -3.89 -17.30
C THR A 119 -11.04 -5.04 -16.59
N ARG A 120 -10.79 -6.30 -16.99
CA ARG A 120 -11.50 -7.47 -16.46
C ARG A 120 -10.79 -8.16 -15.29
N ALA A 121 -9.46 -8.09 -15.25
CA ALA A 121 -8.65 -8.76 -14.24
C ALA A 121 -9.01 -8.36 -12.81
N PRO A 122 -9.28 -7.08 -12.47
CA PRO A 122 -9.68 -6.71 -11.11
C PRO A 122 -10.96 -7.39 -10.63
N GLN A 123 -11.97 -7.45 -11.49
CA GLN A 123 -13.23 -8.11 -11.17
C GLN A 123 -13.05 -9.62 -11.04
N ALA A 124 -12.34 -10.24 -11.99
CA ALA A 124 -12.08 -11.68 -11.97
C ALA A 124 -11.26 -12.11 -10.74
N GLY A 125 -10.30 -11.29 -10.31
CA GLY A 125 -9.47 -11.51 -9.13
C GLY A 125 -10.09 -11.02 -7.82
N GLN A 126 -11.28 -10.43 -7.85
CA GLN A 126 -11.96 -9.83 -6.68
C GLN A 126 -11.09 -8.82 -5.92
N TRP A 127 -10.27 -8.09 -6.67
CA TRP A 127 -9.23 -7.20 -6.14
C TRP A 127 -9.77 -6.07 -5.28
N ASP A 128 -10.91 -5.50 -5.66
CA ASP A 128 -11.55 -4.44 -4.87
C ASP A 128 -12.01 -4.97 -3.50
N ALA A 129 -12.59 -6.17 -3.44
CA ALA A 129 -13.04 -6.77 -2.17
C ALA A 129 -11.87 -7.11 -1.23
N LEU A 130 -10.72 -7.51 -1.78
CA LEU A 130 -9.49 -7.74 -1.02
C LEU A 130 -8.96 -6.43 -0.42
N LEU A 131 -8.94 -5.36 -1.22
CA LEU A 131 -8.58 -4.02 -0.74
C LEU A 131 -9.52 -3.52 0.34
N ASP A 132 -10.84 -3.63 0.13
CA ASP A 132 -11.85 -3.23 1.11
C ASP A 132 -11.68 -3.97 2.44
N THR A 133 -11.38 -5.27 2.37
CA THR A 133 -11.11 -6.08 3.57
C THR A 133 -9.88 -5.58 4.32
N ALA A 134 -8.76 -5.36 3.61
CA ALA A 134 -7.53 -4.88 4.22
C ALA A 134 -7.69 -3.48 4.82
N LEU A 135 -8.34 -2.56 4.10
CA LEU A 135 -8.62 -1.19 4.54
C LEU A 135 -9.53 -1.15 5.77
N ALA A 136 -10.55 -2.02 5.83
CA ALA A 136 -11.41 -2.14 7.01
C ALA A 136 -10.63 -2.59 8.25
N VAL A 137 -9.68 -3.54 8.10
CA VAL A 137 -8.83 -3.96 9.23
C VAL A 137 -7.85 -2.86 9.64
N LEU A 138 -7.32 -2.13 8.67
CA LEU A 138 -6.42 -1.00 8.88
C LEU A 138 -7.13 0.26 9.38
N GLU A 139 -8.46 0.26 9.46
CA GLU A 139 -9.26 1.43 9.87
C GLU A 139 -9.00 2.65 8.97
N MET A 140 -8.78 2.41 7.67
CA MET A 140 -8.49 3.46 6.69
C MET A 140 -9.60 3.59 5.66
N THR A 141 -9.97 4.84 5.37
CA THR A 141 -10.85 5.21 4.26
C THR A 141 -10.07 6.06 3.26
N PRO A 142 -9.60 5.49 2.12
CA PRO A 142 -8.90 6.25 1.11
C PRO A 142 -9.75 7.42 0.57
N THR A 143 -9.08 8.53 0.25
CA THR A 143 -9.70 9.67 -0.43
C THR A 143 -9.93 9.39 -1.92
N GLN A 144 -9.15 8.45 -2.49
CA GLN A 144 -9.35 7.92 -3.83
C GLN A 144 -10.72 7.22 -3.93
N ALA A 145 -11.53 7.58 -4.91
CA ALA A 145 -12.92 7.10 -5.03
C ALA A 145 -13.05 5.59 -5.30
N ALA A 146 -12.09 5.00 -6.01
CA ALA A 146 -12.03 3.56 -6.30
C ALA A 146 -10.58 3.14 -6.60
N PRO A 147 -10.19 1.87 -6.37
CA PRO A 147 -8.90 1.33 -6.80
C PRO A 147 -8.65 1.55 -8.29
N LYS A 148 -7.38 1.74 -8.68
CA LYS A 148 -7.00 1.94 -10.09
C LYS A 148 -5.60 1.45 -10.39
N TRP A 149 -5.32 1.32 -11.68
CA TRP A 149 -3.97 1.07 -12.19
C TRP A 149 -3.10 2.33 -12.06
N MET A 150 -1.89 2.18 -11.51
CA MET A 150 -0.92 3.26 -11.29
C MET A 150 0.46 2.79 -11.75
N MET A 151 0.99 3.45 -12.77
CA MET A 151 2.32 3.17 -13.31
C MET A 151 3.35 4.07 -12.64
N CYS A 152 4.40 3.46 -12.13
CA CYS A 152 5.46 4.09 -11.37
C CYS A 152 6.81 3.72 -12.01
N THR A 153 7.51 4.70 -12.58
CA THR A 153 8.78 4.49 -13.30
C THR A 153 9.94 5.18 -12.60
N ARG A 154 10.73 4.44 -11.82
CA ARG A 154 11.86 5.05 -11.10
C ARG A 154 12.92 5.43 -12.11
N VAL A 155 12.97 6.70 -12.48
CA VAL A 155 14.09 7.27 -13.23
C VAL A 155 15.29 7.24 -12.27
N GLY A 156 16.27 6.39 -12.55
CA GLY A 156 17.52 6.39 -11.80
C GLY A 156 18.28 7.70 -12.01
N ASP A 157 19.02 8.12 -11.00
CA ASP A 157 20.12 9.09 -11.17
C ASP A 157 21.21 8.52 -12.10
#